data_AF-A0A662HE39-F1
#
_entry.id   AF-A0A662HE39-F1
#
_cell.length_a   1.000
_cell.length_b   1.000
_cell.length_c   1.000
_cell.angle_alpha   90.00
_cell.angle_beta   90.00
_cell.angle_gamma   90.00
#
_symmetry.space_group_name_H-M   'P 1'
#
loop_
_entity.id
_entity.type
_entity.pdbx_description
1 polymer ?
#
loop_
_entity_poly.entity_id
_entity_poly.type
_entity_poly.pdbx_seq_one_letter_code
_entity_poly.pdbx_strand_id
1 'polypeptide(L)'
;MEKNDTDLAKTLGTLKQVQIDAYKDIINGAITVLTTLVFVILLPYISLLIFRDGGNTILEVIEVVASGLVFYVSISRLGFMILDIWRILSWANIQTEKFEETSQDPKLYSYLKREDRIIKKIISLLSISIMLIYLQFSGKFLIILNLTNTPSIFMSEPTLVFLPVHVIILFSIVYDVPILMMLHEKVLNELVEDKIVQILFKESKCPICGNLIPKKAVHCPYCGIELKPGDSNV
;
A
#
# COMPACT_ATOMS: atom_id res chain seq x y z
N MET A 1 -30.53 -22.53 5.71
CA MET A 1 -30.17 -21.69 4.53
C MET A 1 -30.00 -20.24 4.96
N GLU A 2 -30.96 -19.66 5.69
CA GLU A 2 -30.97 -18.28 6.17
C GLU A 2 -29.72 -17.80 6.94
N LYS A 3 -29.12 -18.63 7.81
CA LYS A 3 -27.91 -18.26 8.57
C LYS A 3 -26.71 -17.94 7.66
N ASN A 4 -26.54 -18.70 6.57
CA ASN A 4 -25.41 -18.53 5.65
C ASN A 4 -25.55 -17.28 4.78
N ASP A 5 -26.78 -16.91 4.41
CA ASP A 5 -27.03 -15.73 3.59
C ASP A 5 -26.79 -14.45 4.41
N THR A 6 -27.07 -14.51 5.72
CA THR A 6 -26.84 -13.40 6.66
C THR A 6 -25.35 -13.17 6.93
N ASP A 7 -24.58 -14.25 7.07
CA ASP A 7 -23.14 -14.16 7.32
C ASP A 7 -22.41 -13.70 6.03
N LEU A 8 -22.80 -14.19 4.85
CA LEU A 8 -22.31 -13.69 3.56
C LEU A 8 -22.53 -12.18 3.37
N ALA A 9 -23.73 -11.68 3.74
CA ALA A 9 -24.04 -10.26 3.66
C ALA A 9 -23.15 -9.42 4.58
N LYS A 10 -22.84 -9.90 5.79
CA LYS A 10 -21.94 -9.22 6.73
C LYS A 10 -20.54 -9.06 6.17
N THR A 11 -20.02 -10.13 5.59
CA THR A 11 -18.65 -10.16 5.09
C THR A 11 -18.50 -9.28 3.85
N LEU A 12 -19.46 -9.32 2.91
CA LEU A 12 -19.50 -8.43 1.75
C LEU A 12 -19.68 -6.95 2.15
N GLY A 13 -20.50 -6.68 3.17
CA GLY A 13 -20.63 -5.35 3.78
C GLY A 13 -19.30 -4.83 4.33
N THR A 14 -18.54 -5.68 5.03
CA THR A 14 -17.18 -5.37 5.50
C THR A 14 -16.22 -5.04 4.36
N LEU A 15 -16.23 -5.82 3.26
CA LEU A 15 -15.36 -5.54 2.10
C LEU A 15 -15.71 -4.19 1.43
N LYS A 16 -17.00 -3.88 1.30
CA LYS A 16 -17.48 -2.60 0.76
C LYS A 16 -17.05 -1.42 1.60
N GLN A 17 -17.14 -1.53 2.93
CA GLN A 17 -16.67 -0.48 3.83
C GLN A 17 -15.16 -0.24 3.69
N VAL A 18 -14.37 -1.31 3.56
CA VAL A 18 -12.92 -1.20 3.31
C VAL A 18 -12.63 -0.49 1.99
N GLN A 19 -13.44 -0.69 0.94
CA GLN A 19 -13.30 0.05 -0.33
C GLN A 19 -13.63 1.54 -0.18
N ILE A 20 -14.68 1.88 0.57
CA ILE A 20 -15.05 3.29 0.84
C ILE A 20 -13.96 3.99 1.64
N ASP A 21 -13.43 3.33 2.66
CA ASP A 21 -12.32 3.85 3.46
C ASP A 21 -11.06 4.06 2.60
N ALA A 22 -10.73 3.10 1.71
CA ALA A 22 -9.62 3.24 0.77
C ALA A 22 -9.79 4.43 -0.19
N TYR A 23 -11.01 4.68 -0.70
CA TYR A 23 -11.28 5.83 -1.57
C TYR A 23 -11.06 7.17 -0.84
N LYS A 24 -11.51 7.28 0.42
CA LYS A 24 -11.24 8.47 1.26
C LYS A 24 -9.75 8.65 1.50
N ASP A 25 -9.02 7.58 1.76
CA ASP A 25 -7.58 7.61 1.96
C ASP A 25 -6.82 8.07 0.70
N ILE A 26 -7.26 7.66 -0.50
CA ILE A 26 -6.70 8.15 -1.77
C ILE A 26 -6.87 9.67 -1.91
N ILE A 27 -8.07 10.20 -1.65
CA ILE A 27 -8.34 11.64 -1.74
C ILE A 27 -7.47 12.41 -0.74
N ASN A 28 -7.43 11.97 0.52
CA ASN A 28 -6.61 12.60 1.55
C ASN A 28 -5.13 12.55 1.20
N GLY A 29 -4.67 11.43 0.66
CA GLY A 29 -3.33 11.30 0.11
C GLY A 29 -3.08 12.34 -0.99
N ALA A 30 -4.02 12.50 -1.92
CA ALA A 30 -3.83 13.34 -3.12
C ALA A 30 -3.71 14.81 -2.73
N ILE A 31 -4.55 15.25 -1.80
CA ILE A 31 -4.46 16.56 -1.17
C ILE A 31 -3.09 16.74 -0.51
N THR A 32 -2.64 15.75 0.27
CA THR A 32 -1.33 15.82 0.95
C THR A 32 -0.18 15.96 -0.05
N VAL A 33 -0.16 15.15 -1.12
CA VAL A 33 0.88 15.21 -2.16
C VAL A 33 0.86 16.54 -2.90
N LEU A 34 -0.33 17.07 -3.21
CA LEU A 34 -0.47 18.38 -3.84
C LEU A 34 0.08 19.49 -2.93
N THR A 35 -0.27 19.46 -1.64
CA THR A 35 0.26 20.40 -0.65
C THR A 35 1.78 20.27 -0.52
N THR A 36 2.33 19.06 -0.41
CA THR A 36 3.78 18.88 -0.30
C THR A 36 4.52 19.35 -1.56
N LEU A 37 3.96 19.13 -2.74
CA LEU A 37 4.54 19.60 -4.01
C LEU A 37 4.61 21.14 -4.07
N VAL A 38 3.58 21.83 -3.58
CA VAL A 38 3.63 23.29 -3.40
C VAL A 38 4.79 23.68 -2.48
N PHE A 39 4.98 22.97 -1.36
CA PHE A 39 6.13 23.21 -0.49
C PHE A 39 7.48 22.93 -1.15
N VAL A 40 7.62 21.87 -1.97
CA VAL A 40 8.87 21.60 -2.72
C VAL A 40 9.27 22.79 -3.59
N ILE A 41 8.29 23.48 -4.18
CA ILE A 41 8.54 24.62 -5.08
C ILE A 41 8.74 25.90 -4.29
N LEU A 42 7.94 26.13 -3.25
CA LEU A 42 8.01 27.36 -2.45
C LEU A 42 9.27 27.45 -1.59
N LEU A 43 9.74 26.34 -1.00
CA LEU A 43 10.92 26.34 -0.13
C LEU A 43 12.17 26.91 -0.80
N PRO A 44 12.60 26.41 -1.99
CA PRO A 44 13.76 26.96 -2.68
C PRO A 44 13.50 28.38 -3.19
N TYR A 45 12.27 28.72 -3.57
CA TYR A 45 11.93 30.08 -4.03
C TYR A 45 12.02 31.12 -2.91
N ILE A 46 11.49 30.80 -1.72
CA ILE A 46 11.59 31.64 -0.53
C ILE A 46 13.04 31.76 -0.08
N SER A 47 13.80 30.65 -0.11
CA SER A 47 15.25 30.63 0.15
C SER A 47 15.97 31.63 -0.78
N LEU A 48 15.69 31.59 -2.08
CA LEU A 48 16.30 32.50 -3.05
C LEU A 48 15.91 33.98 -2.85
N LEU A 49 14.68 34.26 -2.41
CA LEU A 49 14.21 35.63 -2.15
C LEU A 49 14.81 36.25 -0.89
N ILE A 50 14.97 35.47 0.19
CA ILE A 50 15.51 35.96 1.46
C ILE A 50 17.04 36.13 1.37
N PHE A 51 17.73 35.27 0.61
CA PHE A 51 19.20 35.16 0.63
C PHE A 51 19.90 35.78 -0.59
N ARG A 52 19.35 36.89 -1.12
CA ARG A 52 19.97 37.65 -2.23
C ARG A 52 21.38 38.16 -1.91
N ASP A 53 21.74 38.27 -0.62
CA ASP A 53 23.09 38.56 -0.12
C ASP A 53 23.55 37.52 0.93
N GLY A 54 24.48 36.64 0.55
CA GLY A 54 25.35 35.89 1.48
C GLY A 54 24.73 34.66 2.19
N GLY A 55 25.16 33.47 1.76
CA GLY A 55 24.73 32.17 2.25
C GLY A 55 24.98 31.94 3.74
N ASN A 56 23.89 31.72 4.49
CA ASN A 56 23.95 31.26 5.87
C ASN A 56 23.93 29.72 5.89
N THR A 57 25.05 29.12 6.31
CA THR A 57 25.24 27.66 6.37
C THR A 57 24.18 26.94 7.22
N ILE A 58 23.66 27.57 8.27
CA ILE A 58 22.58 26.98 9.10
C ILE A 58 21.30 26.85 8.29
N LEU A 59 20.98 27.82 7.44
CA LEU A 59 19.79 27.77 6.61
C LEU A 59 19.91 26.69 5.52
N GLU A 60 21.09 26.53 4.93
CA GLU A 60 21.33 25.45 3.96
C GLU A 60 21.03 24.08 4.58
N VAL A 61 21.46 23.85 5.82
CA VAL A 61 21.14 22.61 6.56
C VAL A 61 19.63 22.45 6.75
N ILE A 62 18.92 23.52 7.13
CA ILE A 62 17.45 23.50 7.28
C ILE A 62 16.78 23.17 5.94
N GLU A 63 17.27 23.71 4.83
CA GLU A 63 16.75 23.43 3.49
C GLU A 63 16.93 21.95 3.11
N VAL A 64 18.10 21.36 3.39
CA VAL A 64 18.35 19.93 3.15
C VAL A 64 17.40 19.06 3.95
N VAL A 65 17.21 19.36 5.24
CA VAL A 65 16.29 18.61 6.11
C VAL A 65 14.84 18.75 5.64
N ALA A 66 14.41 19.97 5.32
CA ALA A 66 13.06 20.23 4.83
C ALA A 66 12.80 19.52 3.49
N SER A 67 13.75 19.59 2.55
CA SER A 67 13.67 18.88 1.27
C SER A 67 13.58 17.36 1.47
N GLY A 68 14.37 16.79 2.37
CA GLY A 68 14.30 15.36 2.73
C GLY A 68 12.94 14.97 3.31
N LEU A 69 12.42 15.75 4.24
CA LEU A 69 11.09 15.50 4.83
C LEU A 69 9.98 15.55 3.78
N VAL A 70 9.98 16.56 2.92
CA VAL A 70 8.97 16.70 1.88
C VAL A 70 9.07 15.55 0.87
N PHE A 71 10.28 15.12 0.52
CA PHE A 71 10.50 13.95 -0.33
C PHE A 71 9.95 12.66 0.30
N TYR A 72 10.24 12.43 1.58
CA TYR A 72 9.70 11.29 2.33
C TYR A 72 8.18 11.26 2.38
N VAL A 73 7.54 12.40 2.71
CA VAL A 73 6.07 12.48 2.75
C VAL A 73 5.49 12.21 1.37
N SER A 74 6.11 12.72 0.31
CA SER A 74 5.63 12.52 -1.06
C SER A 74 5.70 11.05 -1.48
N ILE A 75 6.84 10.38 -1.27
CA ILE A 75 7.00 8.96 -1.64
C ILE A 75 6.09 8.05 -0.81
N SER A 76 6.00 8.26 0.50
CA SER A 76 5.16 7.43 1.36
C SER A 76 3.67 7.55 1.00
N ARG A 77 3.19 8.76 0.72
CA ARG A 77 1.80 9.00 0.31
C ARG A 77 1.48 8.42 -1.07
N LEU A 78 2.41 8.50 -2.02
CA LEU A 78 2.26 7.83 -3.32
C LEU A 78 2.19 6.31 -3.14
N GLY A 79 3.03 5.74 -2.28
CA GLY A 79 2.98 4.30 -1.96
C GLY A 79 1.63 3.87 -1.38
N PHE A 80 1.05 4.67 -0.47
CA PHE A 80 -0.28 4.39 0.09
C PHE A 80 -1.37 4.45 -0.99
N MET A 81 -1.35 5.45 -1.88
CA MET A 81 -2.32 5.52 -2.98
C MET A 81 -2.24 4.33 -3.91
N ILE A 82 -1.03 3.91 -4.29
CA ILE A 82 -0.84 2.76 -5.19
C ILE A 82 -1.43 1.49 -4.55
N LEU A 83 -1.21 1.31 -3.24
CA LEU A 83 -1.81 0.22 -2.48
C LEU A 83 -3.34 0.28 -2.49
N ASP A 84 -3.91 1.44 -2.17
CA ASP A 84 -5.35 1.64 -2.10
C ASP A 84 -6.01 1.43 -3.47
N ILE A 85 -5.38 1.91 -4.55
CA ILE A 85 -5.81 1.66 -5.94
C ILE A 85 -5.75 0.18 -6.27
N TRP A 86 -4.65 -0.50 -5.94
CA TRP A 86 -4.52 -1.95 -6.15
C TRP A 86 -5.61 -2.73 -5.41
N ARG A 87 -5.91 -2.35 -4.17
CA ARG A 87 -6.96 -2.96 -3.36
C ARG A 87 -8.33 -2.79 -4.00
N ILE A 88 -8.68 -1.56 -4.41
CA ILE A 88 -9.93 -1.29 -5.12
C ILE A 88 -10.01 -2.13 -6.38
N LEU A 89 -8.96 -2.15 -7.21
CA LEU A 89 -8.95 -2.91 -8.47
C LEU A 89 -9.09 -4.42 -8.24
N SER A 90 -8.37 -4.97 -7.26
CA SER A 90 -8.41 -6.39 -6.94
C SER A 90 -9.81 -6.83 -6.45
N TRP A 91 -10.54 -5.93 -5.77
CA TRP A 91 -11.83 -6.23 -5.16
C TRP A 91 -13.02 -5.67 -5.95
N ALA A 92 -12.78 -4.86 -6.99
CA ALA A 92 -13.81 -4.34 -7.89
C ALA A 92 -14.51 -5.44 -8.70
N ASN A 93 -13.89 -6.62 -8.82
CA ASN A 93 -14.48 -7.78 -9.47
C ASN A 93 -15.57 -8.46 -8.61
N ILE A 94 -15.73 -8.05 -7.35
CA ILE A 94 -16.75 -8.53 -6.42
C ILE A 94 -17.95 -7.59 -6.55
N GLN A 95 -19.12 -8.09 -6.96
CA GLN A 95 -20.35 -7.29 -7.06
C GLN A 95 -20.89 -6.92 -5.66
N THR A 96 -20.20 -6.01 -4.96
CA THR A 96 -20.56 -5.51 -3.62
C THR A 96 -21.71 -4.50 -3.64
N GLU A 97 -22.14 -4.03 -4.82
CA GLU A 97 -23.22 -3.03 -4.98
C GLU A 97 -24.55 -3.47 -4.37
N LYS A 98 -24.85 -4.78 -4.32
CA LYS A 98 -26.14 -5.30 -3.85
C LYS A 98 -26.29 -5.43 -2.32
N PHE A 99 -25.24 -5.18 -1.54
CA PHE A 99 -25.25 -5.45 -0.11
C PHE A 99 -25.28 -4.16 0.73
N GLU A 100 -26.16 -4.18 1.73
CA GLU A 100 -26.37 -3.09 2.69
C GLU A 100 -25.18 -2.94 3.64
N GLU A 101 -24.85 -1.68 3.95
CA GLU A 101 -23.65 -1.25 4.68
C GLU A 101 -23.67 -1.61 6.19
N THR A 102 -24.82 -2.06 6.70
CA THR A 102 -25.13 -2.23 8.12
C THR A 102 -24.80 -3.61 8.68
N SER A 103 -24.58 -4.61 7.84
CA SER A 103 -24.11 -5.92 8.26
C SER A 103 -22.59 -5.96 8.17
N GLN A 104 -21.91 -5.96 9.31
CA GLN A 104 -20.44 -6.03 9.38
C GLN A 104 -20.03 -7.25 10.21
N ASP A 105 -18.99 -7.95 9.75
CA ASP A 105 -18.25 -8.85 10.63
C ASP A 105 -17.12 -8.06 11.34
N PRO A 106 -17.24 -7.80 12.65
CA PRO A 106 -16.22 -7.08 13.40
C PRO A 106 -14.87 -7.81 13.44
N LYS A 107 -14.88 -9.15 13.36
CA LYS A 107 -13.67 -9.96 13.42
C LYS A 107 -12.86 -9.80 12.14
N LEU A 108 -13.48 -10.02 10.97
CA LEU A 108 -12.81 -9.80 9.69
C LEU A 108 -12.34 -8.36 9.50
N TYR A 109 -13.17 -7.36 9.84
CA TYR A 109 -12.78 -5.95 9.73
C TYR A 109 -11.52 -5.66 10.55
N SER A 110 -11.40 -6.23 11.75
CA SER A 110 -10.23 -6.05 12.60
C SER A 110 -8.95 -6.65 12.00
N TYR A 111 -9.05 -7.80 11.32
CA TYR A 111 -7.90 -8.42 10.65
C TYR A 111 -7.46 -7.62 9.43
N LEU A 112 -8.40 -7.22 8.58
CA LEU A 112 -8.11 -6.40 7.39
C LEU A 112 -7.49 -5.04 7.75
N LYS A 113 -7.96 -4.42 8.83
CA LYS A 113 -7.41 -3.15 9.32
C LYS A 113 -6.01 -3.31 9.94
N ARG A 114 -5.74 -4.45 10.57
CA ARG A 114 -4.42 -4.77 11.11
C ARG A 114 -3.42 -5.07 9.99
N GLU A 115 -3.86 -5.74 8.94
CA GLU A 115 -3.06 -6.02 7.73
C GLU A 115 -2.68 -4.72 7.05
N ASP A 116 -3.66 -3.85 6.82
CA ASP A 116 -3.48 -2.51 6.27
C ASP A 116 -2.42 -1.69 7.05
N ARG A 117 -2.50 -1.72 8.37
CA ARG A 117 -1.53 -1.02 9.24
C ARG A 117 -0.10 -1.54 9.05
N ILE A 118 0.07 -2.85 8.94
CA ILE A 118 1.39 -3.46 8.76
C ILE A 118 1.94 -3.12 7.37
N ILE A 119 1.11 -3.18 6.33
CA ILE A 119 1.52 -2.82 4.97
C ILE A 119 1.93 -1.34 4.90
N LYS A 120 1.12 -0.43 5.45
CA LYS A 120 1.44 1.01 5.51
C LYS A 120 2.74 1.27 6.29
N LYS A 121 3.02 0.51 7.35
CA LYS A 121 4.30 0.57 8.08
C LYS A 121 5.48 0.16 7.19
N ILE A 122 5.36 -0.95 6.45
CA ILE A 122 6.42 -1.41 5.52
C ILE A 122 6.68 -0.37 4.43
N ILE A 123 5.63 0.19 3.81
CA ILE A 123 5.76 1.24 2.78
C ILE A 123 6.45 2.48 3.35
N SER A 124 6.10 2.90 4.58
CA SER A 124 6.75 4.01 5.26
C SER A 124 8.24 3.73 5.50
N LEU A 125 8.59 2.54 5.99
CA LEU A 125 9.99 2.13 6.20
C LEU A 125 10.80 2.13 4.89
N LEU A 126 10.22 1.60 3.81
CA LEU A 126 10.82 1.65 2.48
C LEU A 126 11.01 3.10 2.00
N SER A 127 10.02 3.97 2.25
CA SER A 127 10.08 5.38 1.89
C SER A 127 11.20 6.12 2.63
N ILE A 128 11.42 5.81 3.92
CA ILE A 128 12.57 6.33 4.68
C ILE A 128 13.87 5.85 4.04
N SER A 129 13.99 4.56 3.72
CA SER A 129 15.19 4.03 3.07
C SER A 129 15.48 4.75 1.75
N ILE A 130 14.47 4.98 0.92
CA ILE A 130 14.63 5.71 -0.36
C ILE A 130 15.04 7.17 -0.12
N MET A 131 14.47 7.84 0.88
CA MET A 131 14.86 9.20 1.26
C MET A 131 16.33 9.27 1.70
N LEU A 132 16.80 8.30 2.49
CA LEU A 132 18.20 8.26 2.94
C LEU A 132 19.16 8.04 1.77
N ILE A 133 18.82 7.13 0.85
CA ILE A 133 19.56 6.92 -0.40
C ILE A 133 19.62 8.22 -1.20
N TYR A 134 18.49 8.91 -1.36
CA TYR A 134 18.45 10.21 -2.05
C TYR A 134 19.38 11.22 -1.39
N LEU A 135 19.33 11.37 -0.06
CA LEU A 135 20.20 12.30 0.68
C LEU A 135 21.68 11.96 0.48
N GLN A 136 22.03 10.67 0.54
CA GLN A 136 23.40 10.18 0.34
C GLN A 136 23.98 10.57 -1.01
N PHE A 137 23.18 10.55 -2.08
CA PHE A 137 23.62 10.88 -3.44
C PHE A 137 23.39 12.34 -3.85
N SER A 138 22.56 13.09 -3.11
CA SER A 138 22.16 14.45 -3.49
C SER A 138 23.28 15.50 -3.44
N GLY A 139 24.49 15.18 -2.95
CA GLY A 139 25.61 16.11 -2.75
C GLY A 139 25.38 17.13 -1.63
N LYS A 140 24.12 17.47 -1.34
CA LYS A 140 23.67 18.35 -0.26
C LYS A 140 24.06 17.86 1.13
N PHE A 141 24.21 16.55 1.32
CA PHE A 141 24.66 15.97 2.58
C PHE A 141 26.11 16.33 2.93
N LEU A 142 26.95 16.59 1.92
CA LEU A 142 28.35 17.01 2.13
C LEU A 142 28.44 18.34 2.91
N ILE A 143 27.46 19.22 2.72
CA ILE A 143 27.33 20.48 3.47
C ILE A 143 27.21 20.19 4.97
N ILE A 144 26.37 19.21 5.34
CA ILE A 144 26.15 18.79 6.73
C ILE A 144 27.41 18.14 7.33
N LEU A 145 28.08 17.29 6.56
CA LEU A 145 29.33 16.64 7.01
C LEU A 145 30.44 17.67 7.28
N ASN A 146 30.57 18.68 6.41
CA ASN A 146 31.58 19.75 6.55
C ASN A 146 31.37 20.59 7.82
N LEU A 147 30.12 20.84 8.23
CA LEU A 147 29.83 21.56 9.48
C LEU A 147 30.14 20.76 10.74
N THR A 148 30.08 19.43 10.67
CA THR A 148 30.14 18.56 11.86
C THR A 148 31.55 18.05 12.17
N ASN A 149 32.58 18.54 11.45
CA ASN A 149 33.97 18.09 11.57
C ASN A 149 34.09 16.56 11.56
N THR A 150 33.30 15.91 10.70
CA THR A 150 33.27 14.45 10.62
C THR A 150 34.61 13.90 10.10
N PRO A 151 35.03 12.71 10.58
CA PRO A 151 36.25 12.06 10.10
C PRO A 151 36.27 11.91 8.58
N SER A 152 37.45 12.06 7.97
CA SER A 152 37.64 11.99 6.51
C SER A 152 37.12 10.72 5.85
N ILE A 153 37.06 9.61 6.59
CA ILE A 153 36.51 8.32 6.13
C ILE A 153 35.03 8.47 5.70
N PHE A 154 34.24 9.27 6.42
CA PHE A 154 32.82 9.49 6.10
C PHE A 154 32.62 10.53 4.99
N MET A 155 33.63 11.36 4.72
CA MET A 155 33.63 12.30 3.61
C MET A 155 33.87 11.58 2.27
N SER A 156 34.73 10.56 2.26
CA SER A 156 34.97 9.72 1.07
C SER A 156 33.85 8.74 0.79
N GLU A 157 33.22 8.20 1.84
CA GLU A 157 32.15 7.20 1.72
C GLU A 157 30.94 7.58 2.61
N PRO A 158 30.04 8.46 2.14
CA PRO A 158 28.85 8.88 2.90
C PRO A 158 27.86 7.73 3.15
N THR A 159 27.96 6.62 2.43
CA THR A 159 27.25 5.35 2.66
C THR A 159 27.40 4.84 4.10
N LEU A 160 28.60 4.94 4.66
CA LEU A 160 28.93 4.39 5.97
C LEU A 160 28.15 5.07 7.10
N VAL A 161 27.79 6.35 6.94
CA VAL A 161 27.01 7.11 7.92
C VAL A 161 25.57 6.58 8.00
N PHE A 162 24.99 6.22 6.85
CA PHE A 162 23.61 5.77 6.78
C PHE A 162 23.46 4.25 6.92
N LEU A 163 24.54 3.48 6.79
CA LEU A 163 24.51 2.02 6.85
C LEU A 163 23.78 1.47 8.10
N PRO A 164 24.04 1.96 9.34
CA PRO A 164 23.34 1.43 10.51
C PRO A 164 21.83 1.64 10.45
N VAL A 165 21.38 2.76 9.89
CA VAL A 165 19.96 3.08 9.75
C VAL A 165 19.30 2.17 8.73
N HIS A 166 19.95 1.91 7.59
CA HIS A 166 19.46 0.97 6.58
C HIS A 166 19.35 -0.46 7.15
N VAL A 167 20.30 -0.89 7.97
CA VAL A 167 20.27 -2.20 8.64
C VAL A 167 19.07 -2.30 9.58
N ILE A 168 18.83 -1.29 10.42
CA ILE A 168 17.66 -1.26 11.33
C ILE A 168 16.34 -1.31 10.54
N ILE A 169 16.24 -0.56 9.44
CA ILE A 169 15.06 -0.56 8.56
C ILE A 169 14.85 -1.96 7.96
N LEU A 170 15.92 -2.58 7.44
CA LEU A 170 15.86 -3.91 6.86
C LEU A 170 15.36 -4.95 7.87
N PHE A 171 15.92 -4.96 9.09
CA PHE A 171 15.46 -5.87 10.15
C PHE A 171 13.99 -5.62 10.51
N SER A 172 13.56 -4.36 10.54
CA SER A 172 12.16 -4.01 10.82
C SER A 172 11.21 -4.57 9.76
N ILE A 173 11.58 -4.46 8.48
CA ILE A 173 10.80 -5.01 7.36
C ILE A 173 10.79 -6.54 7.42
N VAL A 174 11.95 -7.17 7.62
CA VAL A 174 12.08 -8.64 7.70
C VAL A 174 11.23 -9.21 8.84
N TYR A 175 11.08 -8.48 9.95
CA TYR A 175 10.20 -8.87 11.05
C TYR A 175 8.71 -8.72 10.72
N ASP A 176 8.33 -7.65 10.00
CA ASP A 176 6.93 -7.37 9.68
C ASP A 176 6.37 -8.32 8.60
N VAL A 177 7.21 -8.84 7.69
CA VAL A 177 6.80 -9.72 6.58
C VAL A 177 6.14 -11.04 7.06
N PRO A 178 6.73 -11.82 7.99
CA PRO A 178 6.08 -13.02 8.52
C PRO A 178 4.74 -12.74 9.22
N ILE A 179 4.65 -11.61 9.94
CA ILE A 179 3.41 -11.22 10.62
C ILE A 179 2.33 -10.91 9.59
N LEU A 180 2.69 -10.22 8.50
CA LEU A 180 1.79 -9.95 7.39
C LEU A 180 1.29 -11.26 6.77
N MET A 181 2.19 -12.22 6.51
CA MET A 181 1.83 -13.52 5.93
C MET A 181 0.85 -14.30 6.82
N MET A 182 1.11 -14.37 8.13
CA MET A 182 0.21 -15.02 9.09
C MET A 182 -1.17 -14.36 9.14
N LEU A 183 -1.21 -13.03 9.04
CA LEU A 183 -2.47 -12.29 9.07
C LEU A 183 -3.25 -12.44 7.77
N HIS A 184 -2.55 -12.44 6.63
CA HIS A 184 -3.13 -12.69 5.33
C HIS A 184 -3.77 -14.09 5.26
N GLU A 185 -3.12 -15.10 5.82
CA GLU A 185 -3.67 -16.45 5.93
C GLU A 185 -4.95 -16.47 6.80
N LYS A 186 -4.99 -15.75 7.92
CA LYS A 186 -6.20 -15.63 8.75
C LYS A 186 -7.35 -14.95 8.02
N VAL A 187 -7.07 -13.89 7.27
CA VAL A 187 -8.05 -13.21 6.43
C VAL A 187 -8.60 -14.19 5.39
N LEU A 188 -7.72 -14.91 4.70
CA LEU A 188 -8.11 -15.90 3.69
C LEU A 188 -9.00 -17.00 4.29
N ASN A 189 -8.64 -17.52 5.46
CA ASN A 189 -9.42 -18.56 6.14
C ASN A 189 -10.84 -18.06 6.49
N GLU A 190 -10.97 -16.85 7.03
CA GLU A 190 -12.30 -16.27 7.31
C GLU A 190 -13.12 -16.07 6.01
N LEU A 191 -12.48 -15.63 4.92
CA LEU A 191 -13.13 -15.50 3.61
C LEU A 191 -13.54 -16.85 2.99
N VAL A 192 -12.78 -17.91 3.23
CA VAL A 192 -13.07 -19.28 2.74
C VAL A 192 -14.19 -19.91 3.55
N GLU A 193 -14.19 -19.71 4.87
CA GLU A 193 -15.22 -20.22 5.78
C GLU A 193 -16.62 -19.67 5.41
N ASP A 194 -16.68 -18.41 4.95
CA ASP A 194 -17.91 -17.77 4.48
C ASP A 194 -18.33 -18.10 3.02
N LYS A 195 -17.70 -19.08 2.35
CA LYS A 195 -17.95 -19.47 0.94
C LYS A 195 -17.76 -18.35 -0.11
N ILE A 196 -17.24 -17.20 0.30
CA ILE A 196 -17.08 -16.00 -0.55
C ILE A 196 -16.13 -16.29 -1.71
N VAL A 197 -15.09 -17.09 -1.50
CA VAL A 197 -14.15 -17.49 -2.57
C VAL A 197 -14.83 -18.31 -3.67
N GLN A 198 -15.78 -19.21 -3.34
CA GLN A 198 -16.54 -19.99 -4.33
C GLN A 198 -17.56 -19.15 -5.12
N ILE A 199 -17.98 -18.00 -4.57
CA ILE A 199 -18.92 -17.09 -5.23
C ILE A 199 -18.17 -16.02 -6.03
N LEU A 200 -17.00 -15.57 -5.55
CA LEU A 200 -16.12 -14.60 -6.21
C LEU A 200 -15.51 -15.15 -7.49
N PHE A 201 -14.97 -16.36 -7.44
CA PHE A 201 -14.68 -17.14 -8.62
C PHE A 201 -15.97 -17.82 -8.96
N LYS A 202 -16.84 -17.12 -9.69
CA LYS A 202 -18.15 -17.63 -10.11
C LYS A 202 -17.91 -18.88 -10.98
N GLU A 203 -17.73 -20.01 -10.33
CA GLU A 203 -17.47 -21.30 -10.96
C GLU A 203 -18.80 -21.78 -11.52
N SER A 204 -18.87 -21.90 -12.84
CA SER A 204 -19.97 -22.60 -13.47
C SER A 204 -19.77 -24.10 -13.25
N LYS A 205 -20.86 -24.87 -13.14
CA LYS A 205 -20.74 -26.33 -13.26
C LYS A 205 -20.74 -26.70 -14.73
N CYS A 206 -19.85 -27.61 -15.12
CA CYS A 206 -19.92 -28.20 -16.43
C CYS A 206 -21.25 -28.96 -16.56
N PRO A 207 -22.08 -28.68 -17.58
CA PRO A 207 -23.38 -29.35 -17.75
C PRO A 207 -23.26 -30.85 -18.04
N ILE A 208 -22.08 -31.31 -18.46
CA ILE A 208 -21.82 -32.71 -18.84
C ILE A 208 -21.26 -33.52 -17.67
N CYS A 209 -20.19 -33.05 -17.03
CA CYS A 209 -19.50 -33.82 -15.98
C CYS A 209 -19.78 -33.32 -14.56
N GLY A 210 -20.49 -32.20 -14.39
CA GLY A 210 -20.85 -31.65 -13.08
C GLY A 210 -19.70 -31.00 -12.30
N ASN A 211 -18.47 -31.10 -12.80
CA ASN A 211 -17.29 -30.47 -12.19
C ASN A 211 -17.33 -28.94 -12.30
N LEU A 212 -16.79 -28.28 -11.29
CA LEU A 212 -16.68 -26.82 -11.24
C LEU A 212 -15.62 -26.34 -12.24
N ILE A 213 -15.97 -25.30 -12.99
CA ILE A 213 -15.17 -24.72 -14.07
C ILE A 213 -15.22 -23.18 -14.01
N PRO A 214 -14.16 -22.48 -14.44
CA PRO A 214 -14.18 -21.02 -14.51
C PRO A 214 -15.29 -20.51 -15.46
N LYS A 215 -16.00 -19.44 -15.11
CA LYS A 215 -17.10 -18.90 -15.94
C LYS A 215 -16.73 -18.49 -17.38
N LYS A 216 -15.43 -18.27 -17.64
CA LYS A 216 -14.89 -17.91 -18.97
C LYS A 216 -14.17 -19.06 -19.65
N ALA A 217 -14.25 -20.27 -19.11
CA ALA A 217 -13.66 -21.44 -19.76
C ALA A 217 -14.40 -21.72 -21.07
N VAL A 218 -13.68 -21.73 -22.19
CA VAL A 218 -14.21 -22.14 -23.50
C VAL A 218 -14.28 -23.66 -23.60
N HIS A 219 -13.44 -24.37 -22.83
CA HIS A 219 -13.41 -25.83 -22.77
C HIS A 219 -13.37 -26.28 -21.31
N CYS A 220 -14.09 -27.36 -20.98
CA CYS A 220 -13.96 -27.99 -19.67
C CYS A 220 -12.60 -28.73 -19.59
N PRO A 221 -11.73 -28.44 -18.61
CA PRO A 221 -10.44 -29.10 -18.47
C PRO A 221 -10.54 -30.58 -18.06
N TYR A 222 -11.71 -31.02 -17.58
CA TYR A 222 -11.93 -32.38 -17.10
C TYR A 222 -12.52 -33.31 -18.16
N CYS A 223 -13.52 -32.85 -18.92
CA CYS A 223 -14.18 -33.67 -19.95
C CYS A 223 -13.91 -33.22 -21.39
N GLY A 224 -13.21 -32.09 -21.59
CA GLY A 224 -12.85 -31.58 -22.90
C GLY A 224 -14.00 -30.96 -23.71
N ILE A 225 -15.22 -30.89 -23.16
CA ILE A 225 -16.38 -30.30 -23.87
C ILE A 225 -16.15 -28.81 -24.10
N GLU A 226 -16.47 -28.34 -25.31
CA GLU A 226 -16.57 -26.91 -25.60
C GLU A 226 -17.84 -26.34 -24.93
N LEU A 227 -17.69 -25.21 -24.24
CA LEU A 227 -18.72 -24.56 -23.44
C LEU A 227 -19.24 -23.35 -24.21
N LYS A 228 -20.53 -23.33 -24.57
CA LYS A 228 -21.10 -22.19 -25.29
C LYS A 228 -21.39 -21.04 -24.33
N PRO A 229 -21.34 -19.78 -24.80
CA PRO A 229 -21.76 -18.63 -24.01
C PRO A 229 -23.24 -18.79 -23.63
N GLY A 230 -23.51 -19.14 -22.37
CA GLY A 230 -24.86 -19.40 -21.85
C GLY A 230 -25.07 -20.79 -21.23
N ASP A 231 -24.17 -21.76 -21.45
CA ASP A 231 -24.33 -23.13 -20.93
C ASP A 231 -24.00 -23.28 -19.43
N SER A 232 -23.43 -22.24 -18.83
CA SER A 232 -23.23 -22.14 -17.38
C SER A 232 -24.54 -21.84 -16.68
N ASN A 233 -25.39 -22.86 -16.48
CA ASN A 233 -26.51 -22.74 -15.56
C ASN A 233 -25.97 -22.69 -14.12
N VAL A 234 -25.74 -21.45 -13.65
CA VAL A 234 -26.09 -20.82 -12.34
C VAL A 234 -25.46 -19.41 -12.31
#